data_AF-A0A8J7BSA8-F1
#
_entry.id   AF-A0A8J7BSA8-F1
#
_cell.length_a   1.000
_cell.length_b   1.000
_cell.length_c   1.000
_cell.angle_alpha   90.00
_cell.angle_beta   90.00
_cell.angle_gamma   90.00
#
_symmetry.space_group_name_H-M   'P 1'
#
loop_
_entity.id
_entity.type
_entity.pdbx_description
1 polymer ?
#
loop_
_entity_poly.entity_id
_entity_poly.type
_entity_poly.pdbx_seq_one_letter_code
_entity_poly.pdbx_strand_id
1 'polypeptide(L)'
;MNWARLRVFTNGTADVFDMDGVTHEFPDEEEARMVLQEDEFSELGTFDEEDEREWGMSLRSLSSPTAASDDELLPKMFVRAE
;
A
#
# COMPACT_ATOMS: atom_id res chain seq x y z
N MET A 1 0.84 6.72 -9.05
CA MET A 1 0.44 6.35 -7.69
C MET A 1 0.98 4.98 -7.41
N ASN A 2 1.67 4.84 -6.29
CA ASN A 2 2.41 3.64 -5.92
C ASN A 2 1.69 2.96 -4.77
N TRP A 3 1.66 1.63 -4.79
CA TRP A 3 1.03 0.84 -3.75
C TRP A 3 2.02 -0.13 -3.13
N ALA A 4 1.89 -0.33 -1.82
CA ALA A 4 2.48 -1.43 -1.08
C ALA A 4 1.38 -2.14 -0.31
N ARG A 5 1.51 -3.46 -0.11
CA ARG A 5 0.56 -4.27 0.66
C ARG A 5 1.22 -4.74 1.94
N LEU A 6 0.76 -4.20 3.06
CA LEU A 6 1.05 -4.72 4.41
C LEU A 6 0.13 -5.90 4.74
N ARG A 7 0.68 -7.03 5.18
CA ARG A 7 -0.08 -8.13 5.79
C ARG A 7 0.44 -8.40 7.18
N VAL A 8 -0.47 -8.55 8.14
CA VAL A 8 -0.16 -8.93 9.52
C VAL A 8 -0.64 -10.35 9.75
N PHE A 9 0.25 -11.20 10.24
CA PHE A 9 -0.01 -12.61 10.48
C PHE A 9 -0.47 -12.85 11.93
N THR A 10 -1.14 -13.98 12.15
CA THR A 10 -1.69 -14.33 13.47
C THR A 10 -0.63 -14.59 14.54
N ASN A 11 0.61 -14.87 14.14
CA ASN A 11 1.78 -14.99 15.03
C ASN A 11 2.37 -13.63 15.44
N GLY A 12 1.82 -12.52 14.93
CA GLY A 12 2.28 -11.15 15.22
C GLY A 12 3.29 -10.60 14.21
N THR A 13 3.86 -11.43 13.32
CA THR A 13 4.79 -10.93 12.29
C THR A 13 4.04 -10.20 11.18
N ALA A 14 4.75 -9.40 10.39
CA ALA A 14 4.18 -8.72 9.25
C ALA A 14 5.04 -8.89 8.00
N ASP A 15 4.44 -8.74 6.82
CA ASP A 15 5.17 -8.55 5.57
C ASP A 15 4.66 -7.35 4.80
N VAL A 16 5.55 -6.74 4.02
CA VAL A 16 5.23 -5.68 3.07
C VAL A 16 5.63 -6.16 1.69
N PHE A 17 4.66 -6.27 0.80
CA PHE A 17 4.90 -6.48 -0.62
C PHE A 17 4.89 -5.11 -1.33
N ASP A 18 6.01 -4.74 -1.95
CA ASP A 18 6.18 -3.46 -2.62
C ASP A 18 5.89 -3.52 -4.14
N MET A 19 5.85 -2.34 -4.74
CA MET A 19 5.66 -2.11 -6.17
C MET A 19 6.79 -2.66 -7.07
N ASP A 20 7.96 -2.95 -6.50
CA ASP A 20 9.10 -3.55 -7.22
C ASP A 20 9.01 -5.09 -7.22
N GLY A 21 8.02 -5.66 -6.53
CA GLY A 21 7.79 -7.10 -6.44
C GLY A 21 8.63 -7.76 -5.37
N VAL A 22 9.12 -6.99 -4.40
CA VAL A 22 9.88 -7.50 -3.26
C VAL A 22 8.96 -7.63 -2.05
N THR A 23 9.08 -8.75 -1.35
CA THR A 23 8.42 -8.97 -0.05
C THR A 23 9.45 -8.77 1.05
N HIS A 24 9.20 -7.78 1.91
CA HIS A 24 9.99 -7.51 3.11
C HIS A 24 9.27 -8.11 4.32
N GLU A 25 9.98 -8.92 5.11
CA GLU A 25 9.44 -9.54 6.31
C GLU A 25 9.87 -8.75 7.55
N PHE A 26 8.92 -8.56 8.47
CA PHE A 26 9.09 -7.79 9.69
C PHE A 26 8.68 -8.60 10.92
N PRO A 27 9.35 -8.39 12.06
CA PRO A 27 9.02 -9.09 13.30
C PRO A 27 7.63 -8.73 13.83
N ASP A 28 7.14 -7.53 13.51
CA ASP A 28 5.84 -7.03 13.92
C ASP A 28 5.28 -5.97 12.95
N GLU A 29 4.01 -5.61 13.14
CA GLU A 29 3.31 -4.60 12.35
C GLU A 29 3.88 -3.18 12.55
N GLU A 30 4.44 -2.87 13.71
CA GLU A 30 4.92 -1.53 14.05
C GLU A 30 6.17 -1.21 13.21
N GLU A 31 7.14 -2.11 13.16
CA GLU A 31 8.33 -2.00 12.30
C GLU A 31 7.96 -1.88 10.83
N ALA A 32 7.01 -2.70 10.35
CA ALA A 32 6.54 -2.64 8.97
C ALA A 32 5.90 -1.28 8.64
N ARG A 33 5.10 -0.72 9.56
CA ARG A 33 4.49 0.62 9.41
C ARG A 33 5.54 1.74 9.48
N MET A 34 6.59 1.60 10.28
CA MET A 34 7.67 2.59 10.33
C MET A 34 8.40 2.68 9.00
N VAL A 35 8.81 1.54 8.42
CA VAL A 35 9.48 1.52 7.11
C VAL A 35 8.59 2.13 6.02
N LEU A 36 7.30 1.78 6.00
CA LEU A 36 6.36 2.38 5.04
C LEU A 36 6.31 3.91 5.15
N GLN A 37 6.30 4.46 6.36
CA GLN A 37 6.32 5.92 6.57
C GLN A 37 7.65 6.54 6.15
N GLU A 38 8.77 5.86 6.36
CA GLU A 38 10.09 6.30 5.88
C GLU A 38 10.17 6.33 4.34
N ASP A 39 9.52 5.40 3.66
CA ASP A 39 9.36 5.34 2.20
C ASP A 39 8.20 6.19 1.66
N GLU A 40 7.67 7.13 2.47
CA GLU A 40 6.60 8.07 2.10
C GLU A 40 5.24 7.41 1.75
N PHE A 41 5.03 6.14 2.13
CA PHE A 41 3.71 5.52 2.04
C PHE A 41 2.81 5.99 3.17
N SER A 42 1.54 6.21 2.82
CA SER A 42 0.49 6.54 3.77
C SER A 42 -0.68 5.56 3.63
N GLU A 43 -1.39 5.33 4.72
CA GLU A 43 -2.52 4.41 4.74
C GLU A 43 -3.69 4.99 3.93
N LEU A 44 -4.27 4.22 3.01
CA LEU A 44 -5.37 4.71 2.17
C LEU A 44 -6.56 5.25 2.98
N GLY A 45 -6.83 4.66 4.14
CA GLY A 45 -7.93 5.05 5.01
C GLY A 45 -7.73 6.37 5.76
N THR A 46 -6.53 6.98 5.71
CA THR A 46 -6.25 8.25 6.39
C THR A 46 -6.52 9.47 5.53
N PHE A 47 -6.69 9.30 4.22
CA PHE A 47 -6.97 10.42 3.31
C PHE A 47 -8.43 10.88 3.39
N ASP A 48 -8.65 12.18 3.20
CA ASP A 48 -9.96 12.82 3.31
C ASP A 48 -10.34 13.71 2.10
N GLU A 49 -11.45 14.45 2.22
CA GLU A 49 -11.97 15.31 1.15
C GLU A 49 -11.01 16.47 0.79
N GLU A 50 -10.11 16.87 1.69
CA GLU A 50 -9.07 17.85 1.40
C GLU A 50 -8.01 17.27 0.48
N ASP A 51 -7.57 16.03 0.73
CA ASP A 51 -6.66 15.29 -0.16
C ASP A 51 -7.28 15.08 -1.56
N GLU A 52 -8.57 14.74 -1.63
CA GLU A 52 -9.31 14.61 -2.90
C GLU A 52 -9.21 15.88 -3.75
N ARG A 53 -9.31 17.03 -3.09
CA ARG A 53 -9.25 18.35 -3.73
C ARG A 53 -7.82 18.70 -4.15
N GLU A 54 -6.82 18.38 -3.33
CA GLU A 54 -5.41 18.62 -3.67
C GLU A 54 -4.94 17.75 -4.85
N TRP A 55 -5.36 16.49 -4.89
CA TRP A 55 -5.03 15.58 -5.99
C TRP A 55 -5.94 15.74 -7.21
N GLY A 56 -7.08 16.42 -7.06
CA GLY A 56 -8.08 16.55 -8.12
C GLY A 56 -8.72 15.22 -8.52
N MET A 57 -8.72 14.24 -7.62
CA MET A 57 -9.22 12.89 -7.85
C MET A 57 -10.06 12.46 -6.65
N SER A 58 -11.19 11.80 -6.91
CA SER A 58 -12.00 11.25 -5.82
C SER A 58 -11.35 9.97 -5.26
N LEU A 59 -11.17 9.94 -3.94
CA LEU A 59 -10.73 8.78 -3.16
C LEU A 59 -11.67 7.60 -3.34
N ARG A 60 -12.97 7.84 -3.59
CA ARG A 60 -13.93 6.77 -3.93
C ARG A 60 -13.62 6.06 -5.24
N SER A 61 -12.92 6.73 -6.15
CA SER A 61 -12.42 6.12 -7.39
C SER A 61 -11.08 5.42 -7.18
N LEU A 62 -10.40 5.68 -6.05
CA LEU A 62 -9.20 4.98 -5.65
C LEU A 62 -9.61 3.65 -5.00
N SER A 63 -9.21 2.54 -5.59
CA SER A 63 -9.36 1.22 -4.98
C SER A 63 -7.99 0.63 -4.80
N SER A 64 -7.72 0.10 -3.60
CA SER A 64 -6.50 -0.65 -3.36
C SER A 64 -6.44 -1.83 -4.34
N PRO A 65 -5.28 -2.11 -4.94
CA PRO A 65 -5.15 -3.21 -5.86
C PRO A 65 -5.35 -4.53 -5.11
N THR A 66 -6.17 -5.41 -5.68
CA THR A 66 -6.42 -6.75 -5.15
C THR A 66 -6.17 -7.81 -6.22
N ALA A 67 -5.61 -8.94 -5.80
CA ALA A 67 -5.35 -10.09 -6.64
C ALA A 67 -5.23 -11.37 -5.81
N ALA A 68 -5.31 -12.53 -6.45
CA ALA A 68 -5.21 -13.83 -5.77
C ALA A 68 -3.76 -14.27 -5.53
N SER A 69 -2.78 -13.62 -6.19
CA SER A 69 -1.35 -13.91 -6.07
C SER A 69 -0.52 -12.65 -6.25
N ASP A 70 0.70 -12.67 -5.73
CA ASP A 70 1.61 -11.52 -5.77
C ASP A 70 2.03 -11.18 -7.21
N ASP A 71 2.18 -12.20 -8.06
CA ASP A 71 2.44 -12.06 -9.51
C ASP A 71 1.29 -11.32 -10.25
N GLU A 72 0.05 -11.55 -9.84
CA GLU A 72 -1.12 -10.85 -10.38
C GLU A 72 -1.34 -9.47 -9.74
N LEU A 73 -0.78 -9.25 -8.55
CA LEU A 73 -0.89 -8.00 -7.79
C LEU A 73 0.11 -6.96 -8.27
N LEU A 74 1.36 -7.38 -8.51
CA LEU A 74 2.47 -6.53 -8.93
C LEU A 74 2.12 -5.57 -10.08
N PRO A 75 1.55 -6.01 -11.23
CA PRO A 75 1.20 -5.10 -12.31
C PRO A 75 0.10 -4.08 -11.94
N LYS A 76 -0.62 -4.29 -10.84
CA LYS A 76 -1.65 -3.36 -10.33
C LYS A 76 -1.12 -2.41 -9.25
N MET A 77 0.09 -2.63 -8.74
CA MET A 77 0.70 -1.78 -7.71
C MET A 77 1.22 -0.44 -8.24
N PHE A 78 1.29 -0.29 -9.57
CA PHE A 78 1.61 0.96 -10.22
C PHE A 78 0.39 1.47 -11.01
N VAL A 79 -0.29 2.48 -10.47
CA VAL A 79 -1.37 3.17 -11.19
C VAL A 79 -0.78 4.42 -11.83
N ARG A 80 -0.64 4.41 -13.16
CA ARG A 80 -0.42 5.64 -13.93
C ARG A 80 -1.75 6.38 -14.02
N ALA A 81 -1.80 7.60 -13.51
CA ALA A 81 -2.84 8.54 -13.92
C ALA A 81 -2.55 8.90 -15.39
N GLU A 82 -3.52 8.69 -16.28
CA GLU A 82 -3.51 9.20 -17.65
C GLU A 82 -4.06 10.63 -17.71
#